data_AF-A0A0F9K6J3-F1
#
_entry.id   AF-A0A0F9K6J3-F1
#
_cell.length_a   1.000
_cell.length_b   1.000
_cell.length_c   1.000
_cell.angle_alpha   90.00
_cell.angle_beta   90.00
_cell.angle_gamma   90.00
#
_symmetry.space_group_name_H-M   'P 1'
#
loop_
_entity.id
_entity.type
_entity.pdbx_description
1 polymer ?
#
loop_
_entity_poly.entity_id
_entity_poly.type
_entity_poly.pdbx_seq_one_letter_code
_entity_poly.pdbx_strand_id
1 'polypeptide(L)'
;MADYQVAVMNETEIPLADITVEAVSLNSWPTVSATGDTNRAGVVQFTALSGPHWFRPRVTRVSTTVGERVYTGAVKVQVISLGESMNVDYVMDTAGMGTHTTLASAMVDAIATNADKTIWLCKSVTESDIDIGGMDSGANITFASHSPHTVVITANANEDIFKQESNGGNGTGGLHFINLGFKIPTADRAIYNNNAGSEIKHLEFNQCNFDLSNLGYLARQDSNDSLGALTIEVRDCTGLLKGFYDVAGASATYAPDQLYVYGSTLTMTAFWDGGSENAGTNRTILNSSTLFVTNGITFSNGTTAQTFNNLYITFAAASALFTTAGASTQLEDLSFQSITIQFSNSSGTFCNLGAGSSNNNSGLFMDGIYGYMASGVGAGGTFITVDTDWTNLHVADIFGKDFTTQYSGPLSSGGFMGDTGVFLLLAGRAGGQLARGGTLASQRLQLRSTASGVAVGRIEFEDATFHVAFGSHYQLEVTNNAPGGYWRLGEGSGNLLDSSGNENTGSENGTITYGVTGSIADDSDTAITLDGSTEYV
;
A
#
# COMPACT_ATOMS: atom_id res chain seq x y z
N MET A 1 -22.77 27.32 -4.59
CA MET A 1 -23.04 28.56 -3.84
C MET A 1 -23.75 28.14 -2.57
N ALA A 2 -23.30 28.62 -1.41
CA ALA A 2 -23.83 28.26 -0.11
C ALA A 2 -24.50 29.47 0.54
N ASP A 3 -25.53 29.19 1.34
CA ASP A 3 -26.19 30.17 2.16
C ASP A 3 -25.71 30.00 3.60
N TYR A 4 -25.34 31.10 4.24
CA TYR A 4 -24.80 31.12 5.60
C TYR A 4 -25.69 31.97 6.48
N GLN A 5 -25.97 31.47 7.67
CA GLN A 5 -26.60 32.24 8.73
C GLN A 5 -25.57 32.48 9.83
N VAL A 6 -25.33 33.74 10.18
CA VAL A 6 -24.31 34.13 11.15
C VAL A 6 -24.99 34.84 12.30
N ALA A 7 -24.81 34.33 13.50
CA ALA A 7 -25.25 34.95 14.73
C ALA A 7 -24.09 35.70 15.38
N VAL A 8 -24.32 36.92 15.82
CA VAL A 8 -23.40 37.73 16.60
C VAL A 8 -24.01 37.95 17.98
N MET A 9 -23.26 37.59 19.01
CA MET A 9 -23.69 37.67 20.40
C MET A 9 -22.55 38.17 21.29
N ASN A 10 -22.90 38.66 22.47
CA ASN A 10 -21.93 39.06 23.49
C ASN A 10 -21.39 37.85 24.28
N GLU A 11 -20.53 38.12 25.25
CA GLU A 11 -19.94 37.13 26.15
C GLU A 11 -20.96 36.36 27.00
N THR A 12 -22.15 36.92 27.24
CA THR A 12 -23.26 36.30 27.97
C THR A 12 -24.33 35.70 27.05
N GLU A 13 -24.00 35.44 25.77
CA GLU A 13 -24.90 34.83 24.78
C GLU A 13 -26.17 35.65 24.45
N ILE A 14 -26.14 36.97 24.71
CA ILE A 14 -27.21 37.88 24.29
C ILE A 14 -26.93 38.32 22.86
N PRO A 15 -27.90 38.20 21.93
CA PRO A 15 -27.71 38.61 20.55
C PRO A 15 -27.49 40.12 20.38
N LEU A 16 -26.62 40.50 19.45
CA LEU A 16 -26.27 41.88 19.13
C LEU A 16 -26.86 42.28 17.78
N ALA A 17 -27.83 43.20 17.79
CA ALA A 17 -28.44 43.76 16.58
C ALA A 17 -27.61 44.89 15.98
N ASP A 18 -27.83 45.18 14.69
CA ASP A 18 -27.22 46.27 13.94
C ASP A 18 -25.68 46.21 13.91
N ILE A 19 -25.13 44.99 14.00
CA ILE A 19 -23.71 44.73 13.78
C ILE A 19 -23.49 44.41 12.31
N THR A 20 -22.72 45.25 11.61
CA THR A 20 -22.23 44.90 10.27
C THR A 20 -21.29 43.71 10.37
N VAL A 21 -21.64 42.62 9.73
CA VAL A 21 -20.80 41.45 9.53
C VAL A 21 -20.27 41.48 8.11
N GLU A 22 -18.97 41.25 7.97
CA GLU A 22 -18.30 41.09 6.70
C GLU A 22 -18.08 39.60 6.44
N ALA A 23 -18.62 39.11 5.32
CA ALA A 23 -18.24 37.83 4.76
C ALA A 23 -16.96 38.04 3.95
N VAL A 24 -15.85 37.51 4.46
CA VAL A 24 -14.54 37.56 3.83
C VAL A 24 -14.33 36.24 3.10
N SER A 25 -14.17 36.29 1.79
CA SER A 25 -13.92 35.08 0.99
C SER A 25 -12.56 34.51 1.34
N LEU A 26 -12.51 33.24 1.72
CA LEU A 26 -11.26 32.52 2.00
C LEU A 26 -10.53 32.14 0.70
N ASN A 27 -11.24 32.04 -0.42
CA ASN A 27 -10.63 31.83 -1.74
C ASN A 27 -9.89 33.07 -2.28
N SER A 28 -10.24 34.25 -1.79
CA SER A 28 -9.66 35.53 -2.23
C SER A 28 -9.28 36.40 -1.03
N TRP A 29 -8.80 35.76 0.04
CA TRP A 29 -8.51 36.42 1.30
C TRP A 29 -7.54 37.61 1.14
N PRO A 30 -7.77 38.77 1.79
CA PRO A 30 -8.86 39.10 2.72
C PRO A 30 -10.01 39.89 2.06
N THR A 31 -10.42 39.54 0.84
CA THR A 31 -11.47 40.27 0.11
C THR A 31 -12.83 40.08 0.79
N VAL A 32 -13.47 41.19 1.20
CA VAL A 32 -14.86 41.20 1.66
C VAL A 32 -15.76 40.98 0.43
N SER A 33 -16.38 39.80 0.34
CA SER A 33 -17.26 39.44 -0.76
C SER A 33 -18.69 39.92 -0.55
N ALA A 34 -19.12 40.04 0.72
CA ALA A 34 -20.42 40.58 1.09
C ALA A 34 -20.39 41.22 2.48
N THR A 35 -21.33 42.11 2.74
CA THR A 35 -21.59 42.67 4.08
C THR A 35 -23.08 42.59 4.37
N GLY A 36 -23.44 42.36 5.62
CA GLY A 36 -24.83 42.43 6.06
C GLY A 36 -24.90 42.78 7.54
N ASP A 37 -25.96 43.48 7.93
CA ASP A 37 -26.18 43.84 9.32
C ASP A 37 -27.02 42.79 10.04
N THR A 38 -26.69 42.50 11.30
CA THR A 38 -27.49 41.60 12.12
C THR A 38 -28.86 42.18 12.44
N ASN A 39 -29.89 41.35 12.38
CA ASN A 39 -31.26 41.71 12.78
C ASN A 39 -31.40 41.77 14.32
N ARG A 40 -32.62 42.01 14.82
CA ARG A 40 -32.91 42.04 16.29
C ARG A 40 -32.61 40.73 17.02
N ALA A 41 -32.54 39.61 16.33
CA ALA A 41 -32.12 38.33 16.89
C ALA A 41 -30.60 38.13 16.83
N GLY A 42 -29.83 39.17 16.48
CA GLY A 42 -28.39 39.12 16.29
C GLY A 42 -27.94 38.31 15.09
N VAL A 43 -28.82 38.08 14.12
CA VAL A 43 -28.55 37.19 12.98
C VAL A 43 -28.49 37.96 11.67
N VAL A 44 -27.49 37.65 10.85
CA VAL A 44 -27.39 38.05 9.44
C VAL A 44 -27.39 36.81 8.55
N GLN A 45 -28.05 36.90 7.40
CA GLN A 45 -28.03 35.84 6.40
C GLN A 45 -27.26 36.32 5.17
N PHE A 46 -26.28 35.53 4.74
CA PHE A 46 -25.57 35.72 3.49
C PHE A 46 -26.03 34.66 2.51
N THR A 47 -26.51 35.08 1.34
CA THR A 47 -26.98 34.16 0.30
C THR A 47 -26.03 34.13 -0.88
N ALA A 48 -26.02 33.00 -1.57
CA ALA A 48 -25.28 32.80 -2.82
C ALA A 48 -23.76 33.06 -2.72
N LEU A 49 -23.16 32.86 -1.55
CA LEU A 49 -21.72 32.98 -1.38
C LEU A 49 -20.99 31.83 -2.10
N SER A 50 -19.93 32.15 -2.84
CA SER A 50 -19.16 31.16 -3.61
C SER A 50 -17.87 30.79 -2.88
N GLY A 51 -17.77 29.54 -2.44
CA GLY A 51 -16.60 29.02 -1.71
C GLY A 51 -16.64 29.31 -0.19
N PRO A 52 -15.58 28.92 0.54
CA PRO A 52 -15.47 29.12 1.97
C PRO A 52 -15.39 30.61 2.33
N HIS A 53 -16.05 31.00 3.42
CA HIS A 53 -16.08 32.38 3.94
C HIS A 53 -15.81 32.41 5.44
N TRP A 54 -15.09 33.45 5.85
CA TRP A 54 -14.96 33.85 7.23
C TRP A 54 -15.91 35.00 7.51
N PHE A 55 -16.57 35.01 8.66
CA PHE A 55 -17.49 36.07 9.03
C PHE A 55 -16.91 36.84 10.19
N ARG A 56 -16.65 38.14 9.98
CA ARG A 56 -16.17 39.01 11.05
C ARG A 56 -17.15 40.14 11.31
N PRO A 57 -17.48 40.44 12.58
CA PRO A 57 -18.25 41.62 12.89
C PRO A 57 -17.31 42.83 12.80
N ARG A 58 -17.75 43.90 12.12
CA ARG A 58 -17.03 45.16 12.02
C ARG A 58 -17.25 45.97 13.31
N VAL A 59 -16.83 45.40 14.44
CA VAL A 59 -16.77 46.11 15.73
C VAL A 59 -15.41 46.76 15.84
N THR A 60 -15.36 48.08 15.65
CA THR A 60 -14.15 48.83 15.92
C THR A 60 -13.90 48.78 17.42
N ARG A 61 -12.79 48.17 17.88
CA ARG A 61 -12.36 48.15 19.30
C ARG A 61 -12.30 49.54 19.96
N VAL A 62 -12.39 50.61 19.18
CA VAL A 62 -12.28 52.01 19.61
C VAL A 62 -13.62 52.75 19.69
N SER A 63 -14.72 52.15 19.24
CA SER A 63 -16.05 52.76 19.36
C SER A 63 -16.79 52.12 20.52
N THR A 64 -16.93 52.86 21.61
CA THR A 64 -17.75 52.54 22.77
C THR A 64 -19.25 52.55 22.43
N THR A 65 -19.67 52.16 21.23
CA THR A 65 -21.09 52.17 20.88
C THR A 65 -21.37 51.11 19.83
N VAL A 66 -22.11 50.09 20.28
CA VAL A 66 -22.83 49.13 19.44
C VAL A 66 -24.30 49.56 19.52
N GLY A 67 -24.82 50.19 18.47
CA GLY A 67 -26.08 50.93 18.54
C GLY A 67 -25.98 52.13 19.51
N GLU A 68 -26.98 52.34 20.36
CA GLU A 68 -26.98 53.40 21.40
C GLU A 68 -26.26 52.99 22.71
N ARG A 69 -25.70 51.78 22.81
CA ARG A 69 -25.14 51.25 24.06
C ARG A 69 -23.63 51.04 23.99
N VAL A 70 -22.95 51.46 25.06
CA VAL A 70 -21.53 51.20 25.28
C VAL A 70 -21.32 49.75 25.67
N TYR A 71 -20.53 49.02 24.87
CA TYR A 71 -20.19 47.62 25.13
C TYR A 71 -18.68 47.47 25.38
N THR A 72 -18.31 46.78 26.46
CA THR A 72 -16.90 46.56 26.87
C THR A 72 -16.50 45.08 26.90
N GLY A 73 -17.34 44.20 26.35
CA GLY A 73 -17.16 42.74 26.35
C GLY A 73 -16.68 42.15 25.02
N ALA A 74 -16.44 40.84 25.01
CA ALA A 74 -15.99 40.10 23.83
C ALA A 74 -17.19 39.75 22.92
N VAL A 75 -17.04 39.99 21.62
CA VAL A 75 -18.07 39.61 20.63
C VAL A 75 -17.77 38.21 20.10
N LYS A 76 -18.74 37.30 20.22
CA LYS A 76 -18.69 35.95 19.67
C LYS A 76 -19.45 35.92 18.33
N VAL A 77 -18.84 35.30 17.32
CA VAL A 77 -19.50 34.98 16.05
C VAL A 77 -19.76 33.48 16.00
N GLN A 78 -21.01 33.10 15.76
CA GLN A 78 -21.39 31.72 15.52
C GLN A 78 -21.90 31.59 14.09
N VAL A 79 -21.25 30.74 13.30
CA VAL A 79 -21.72 30.38 11.95
C VAL A 79 -22.66 29.19 12.10
N ILE A 80 -23.94 29.39 11.79
CA ILE A 80 -24.96 28.36 11.77
C ILE A 80 -25.00 27.82 10.35
N SER A 81 -24.24 26.75 10.09
CA SER A 81 -24.19 26.09 8.78
C SER A 81 -25.09 24.85 8.75
N LEU A 82 -25.78 24.65 7.62
CA LEU A 82 -26.61 23.47 7.34
C LEU A 82 -25.88 22.57 6.34
N GLY A 83 -25.12 21.59 6.85
CA GLY A 83 -24.69 20.41 6.08
C GLY A 83 -23.19 20.17 5.99
N GLU A 84 -22.54 19.81 7.11
CA GLU A 84 -21.09 19.49 7.26
C GLU A 84 -20.22 20.73 7.55
N SER A 85 -20.32 21.21 8.80
CA SER A 85 -19.47 22.27 9.33
C SER A 85 -18.23 21.67 9.99
N MET A 86 -17.03 22.03 9.51
CA MET A 86 -15.88 22.06 10.42
C MET A 86 -16.10 23.21 11.40
N ASN A 87 -16.21 22.88 12.69
CA ASN A 87 -16.24 23.89 13.74
C ASN A 87 -14.82 24.42 13.91
N VAL A 88 -14.59 25.67 13.51
CA VAL A 88 -13.31 26.35 13.72
C VAL A 88 -13.33 27.00 15.10
N ASP A 89 -12.54 26.48 16.03
CA ASP A 89 -12.43 27.03 17.38
C ASP A 89 -11.51 28.26 17.41
N TYR A 90 -10.40 28.19 16.67
CA TYR A 90 -9.40 29.26 16.62
C TYR A 90 -9.04 29.62 15.19
N VAL A 91 -8.82 30.92 14.96
CA VAL A 91 -8.29 31.43 13.69
C VAL A 91 -6.99 32.12 13.96
N MET A 92 -5.95 31.69 13.26
CA MET A 92 -4.64 32.30 13.33
C MET A 92 -4.42 33.19 12.08
N ASP A 93 -4.18 34.47 12.33
CA ASP A 93 -3.78 35.44 11.31
C ASP A 93 -2.77 36.43 11.90
N THR A 94 -1.58 36.45 11.32
CA THR A 94 -0.48 37.36 11.72
C THR A 94 -0.82 38.84 11.54
N ALA A 95 -1.85 39.18 10.76
CA ALA A 95 -2.36 40.55 10.64
C ALA A 95 -3.32 40.95 11.77
N GLY A 96 -3.61 40.05 12.72
CA GLY A 96 -4.47 40.34 13.87
C GLY A 96 -5.98 40.30 13.60
N MET A 97 -6.40 39.73 12.46
CA MET A 97 -7.83 39.55 12.16
C MET A 97 -8.40 38.24 12.73
N GLY A 98 -7.55 37.31 13.16
CA GLY A 98 -7.94 36.04 13.78
C GLY A 98 -8.18 36.16 15.29
N THR A 99 -8.53 35.05 15.93
CA THR A 99 -8.55 34.95 17.40
C THR A 99 -7.14 34.98 17.98
N HIS A 100 -6.15 34.56 17.20
CA HIS A 100 -4.74 34.52 17.56
C HIS A 100 -3.86 35.16 16.48
N THR A 101 -2.72 35.70 16.91
CA THR A 101 -1.69 36.28 16.02
C THR A 101 -0.52 35.34 15.76
N THR A 102 -0.39 34.29 16.58
CA THR A 102 0.64 33.25 16.45
C THR A 102 0.01 31.87 16.59
N LEU A 103 0.59 30.88 15.91
CA LEU A 103 0.17 29.48 16.02
C LEU A 103 0.41 28.94 17.42
N ALA A 104 1.55 29.28 18.03
CA ALA A 104 1.89 28.89 19.40
C ALA A 104 0.81 29.34 20.41
N SER A 105 0.34 30.60 20.32
CA SER A 105 -0.72 31.07 21.22
C SER A 105 -2.05 30.33 21.02
N ALA A 106 -2.42 30.02 19.78
CA ALA A 106 -3.64 29.24 19.50
C ALA A 106 -3.51 27.80 20.03
N MET A 107 -2.30 27.23 19.97
CA MET A 107 -2.01 25.90 20.46
C MET A 107 -2.15 25.80 21.99
N VAL A 108 -1.60 26.77 22.72
CA VAL A 108 -1.72 26.84 24.18
C VAL A 108 -3.19 26.88 24.60
N ASP A 109 -4.00 27.70 23.95
CA ASP A 109 -5.44 27.80 24.23
C ASP A 109 -6.17 26.50 23.86
N ALA A 110 -5.82 25.84 22.75
CA ALA A 110 -6.40 24.57 22.36
C ALA A 110 -6.14 23.47 23.39
N ILE A 111 -4.87 23.33 23.81
CA ILE A 111 -4.45 22.34 24.81
C ILE A 111 -5.18 22.59 26.14
N ALA A 112 -5.28 23.84 26.59
CA ALA A 112 -5.91 24.18 27.87
C ALA A 112 -7.39 23.75 27.99
N THR A 113 -8.08 23.50 26.87
CA THR A 113 -9.49 23.06 26.89
C THR A 113 -9.67 21.55 27.05
N ASN A 114 -8.63 20.75 26.82
CA ASN A 114 -8.68 19.28 26.86
C ASN A 114 -9.83 18.68 26.03
N ALA A 115 -10.07 19.24 24.84
CA ALA A 115 -11.12 18.81 23.92
C ALA A 115 -10.62 18.84 22.48
N ASP A 116 -11.40 18.25 21.57
CA ASP A 116 -11.13 18.39 20.14
C ASP A 116 -11.24 19.86 19.72
N LYS A 117 -10.21 20.35 19.02
CA LYS A 117 -10.09 21.75 18.65
C LYS A 117 -9.61 21.86 17.21
N THR A 118 -10.15 22.83 16.48
CA THR A 118 -9.68 23.17 15.13
C THR A 118 -9.05 24.56 15.12
N ILE A 119 -7.79 24.63 14.68
CA ILE A 119 -7.05 25.84 14.41
C ILE A 119 -7.00 26.06 12.90
N TRP A 120 -7.62 27.16 12.45
CA TRP A 120 -7.62 27.57 11.04
C TRP A 120 -6.49 28.57 10.76
N LEU A 121 -5.62 28.25 9.81
CA LEU A 121 -4.53 29.13 9.39
C LEU A 121 -4.95 29.93 8.15
N CYS A 122 -5.01 31.25 8.29
CA CYS A 122 -5.34 32.13 7.17
C CYS A 122 -4.16 32.40 6.23
N LYS A 123 -2.92 32.27 6.73
CA LYS A 123 -1.68 32.58 6.01
C LYS A 123 -0.53 31.71 6.50
N SER A 124 0.51 31.60 5.67
CA SER A 124 1.78 30.98 6.04
C SER A 124 2.39 31.66 7.26
N VAL A 125 3.05 30.87 8.09
CA VAL A 125 3.73 31.33 9.29
C VAL A 125 5.13 30.75 9.41
N THR A 126 5.98 31.46 10.15
CA THR A 126 7.28 30.99 10.56
C THR A 126 7.30 30.91 12.07
N GLU A 127 7.07 29.70 12.58
CA GLU A 127 7.02 29.37 13.99
C GLU A 127 7.56 27.95 14.16
N SER A 128 8.16 27.70 15.32
CA SER A 128 8.83 26.45 15.63
C SER A 128 8.88 26.27 17.13
N ASP A 129 9.26 25.05 17.52
CA ASP A 129 9.31 24.60 18.91
C ASP A 129 8.00 24.91 19.65
N ILE A 130 6.89 24.75 18.93
CA ILE A 130 5.56 24.90 19.49
C ILE A 130 5.37 23.73 20.46
N ASP A 131 5.46 24.03 21.75
CA ASP A 131 5.27 23.05 22.81
C ASP A 131 3.82 22.55 22.81
N ILE A 132 3.68 21.23 22.71
CA ILE A 132 2.39 20.54 22.76
C ILE A 132 2.19 19.77 24.06
N GLY A 133 3.09 19.96 25.02
CA GLY A 133 3.04 19.36 26.34
C GLY A 133 1.73 19.64 27.08
N GLY A 134 1.25 18.65 27.84
CA GLY A 134 0.04 18.76 28.65
C GLY A 134 -1.26 18.43 27.92
N MET A 135 -1.20 17.84 26.72
CA MET A 135 -2.40 17.38 26.02
C MET A 135 -3.01 16.15 26.71
N ASP A 136 -4.26 16.29 27.16
CA ASP A 136 -5.00 15.24 27.85
C ASP A 136 -5.40 14.06 26.93
N SER A 137 -5.78 12.95 27.55
CA SER A 137 -6.24 11.75 26.84
C SER A 137 -7.44 12.04 25.93
N GLY A 138 -7.29 11.74 24.64
CA GLY A 138 -8.37 11.82 23.66
C GLY A 138 -8.59 13.20 23.04
N ALA A 139 -7.82 14.22 23.39
CA ALA A 139 -7.89 15.51 22.70
C ALA A 139 -7.26 15.41 21.29
N ASN A 140 -7.95 15.92 20.27
CA ASN A 140 -7.44 15.98 18.90
C ASN A 140 -7.38 17.43 18.42
N ILE A 141 -6.19 17.88 18.01
CA ILE A 141 -6.00 19.22 17.49
C ILE A 141 -5.86 19.14 15.97
N THR A 142 -6.81 19.74 15.27
CA THR A 142 -6.83 19.81 13.81
C THR A 142 -6.32 21.17 13.35
N PHE A 143 -5.30 21.18 12.50
CA PHE A 143 -4.82 22.35 11.79
C PHE A 143 -5.32 22.28 10.36
N ALA A 144 -6.02 23.33 9.93
CA ALA A 144 -6.59 23.39 8.59
C ALA A 144 -6.29 24.71 7.89
N SER A 145 -6.26 24.68 6.56
CA SER A 145 -6.22 25.88 5.74
C SER A 145 -7.23 25.84 4.60
N HIS A 146 -7.42 26.98 3.94
CA HIS A 146 -8.41 27.14 2.88
C HIS A 146 -8.07 26.41 1.57
N SER A 147 -6.80 26.05 1.36
CA SER A 147 -6.37 25.42 0.11
C SER A 147 -5.12 24.59 0.31
N PRO A 148 -5.07 23.35 -0.24
CA PRO A 148 -3.87 22.55 -0.24
C PRO A 148 -2.66 23.36 -0.69
N HIS A 149 -1.56 23.23 0.05
CA HIS A 149 -0.22 23.68 -0.33
C HIS A 149 0.01 25.21 -0.32
N THR A 150 -1.01 26.03 -0.04
CA THR A 150 -0.88 27.51 -0.09
C THR A 150 -0.36 28.09 1.22
N VAL A 151 -0.92 27.63 2.33
CA VAL A 151 -0.55 28.04 3.68
C VAL A 151 0.53 27.10 4.19
N VAL A 152 1.72 27.64 4.43
CA VAL A 152 2.91 26.88 4.82
C VAL A 152 3.29 27.19 6.26
N ILE A 153 3.49 26.15 7.08
CA ILE A 153 4.14 26.29 8.39
C ILE A 153 5.63 26.04 8.18
N THR A 154 6.43 27.06 8.48
CA THR A 154 7.88 27.03 8.31
C THR A 154 8.55 27.01 9.68
N ALA A 155 9.38 26.01 9.98
CA ALA A 155 10.20 26.05 11.19
C ALA A 155 11.27 27.15 11.09
N ASN A 156 11.72 27.70 12.21
CA ASN A 156 12.97 28.46 12.24
C ASN A 156 14.18 27.54 11.98
N ALA A 157 15.34 28.13 11.72
CA ALA A 157 16.57 27.39 11.47
C ALA A 157 16.99 26.58 12.69
N ASN A 158 17.32 25.30 12.48
CA ASN A 158 17.72 24.32 13.51
C ASN A 158 16.64 23.96 14.54
N GLU A 159 15.37 24.24 14.24
CA GLU A 159 14.25 23.96 15.14
C GLU A 159 13.26 22.99 14.48
N ASP A 160 12.45 22.33 15.29
CA ASP A 160 11.32 21.49 14.84
C ASP A 160 10.06 22.36 14.79
N ILE A 161 8.98 21.92 14.14
CA ILE A 161 7.74 22.73 14.17
C ILE A 161 7.02 22.56 15.52
N PHE A 162 6.72 21.31 15.87
CA PHE A 162 6.05 20.93 17.12
C PHE A 162 7.00 20.10 17.97
N LYS A 163 7.02 20.37 19.28
CA LYS A 163 7.83 19.63 20.25
C LYS A 163 6.97 19.20 21.43
N GLN A 164 7.23 17.99 21.93
CA GLN A 164 6.68 17.52 23.19
C GLN A 164 7.82 17.49 24.21
N GLU A 165 7.90 18.50 25.10
CA GLU A 165 9.01 18.63 26.07
C GLU A 165 8.63 18.24 27.51
N SER A 166 7.35 17.98 27.80
CA SER A 166 6.88 17.64 29.14
C SER A 166 6.31 16.22 29.20
N ASN A 167 6.53 15.54 30.33
CA ASN A 167 5.92 14.23 30.66
C ASN A 167 4.55 14.39 31.36
N GLY A 168 3.84 15.47 31.06
CA GLY A 168 2.70 15.94 31.86
C GLY A 168 1.42 15.13 31.64
N GLY A 169 1.28 14.49 30.48
CA GLY A 169 0.05 13.81 30.08
C GLY A 169 0.24 12.30 29.86
N ASN A 170 -0.71 11.51 30.36
CA ASN A 170 -0.92 10.14 29.90
C ASN A 170 -1.83 10.13 28.66
N GLY A 171 -1.57 11.06 27.74
CA GLY A 171 -2.45 11.37 26.61
C GLY A 171 -2.53 10.24 25.56
N THR A 172 -3.61 10.25 24.80
CA THR A 172 -3.77 9.48 23.55
C THR A 172 -4.17 10.42 22.42
N GLY A 173 -3.66 11.65 22.49
CA GLY A 173 -4.14 12.73 21.65
C GLY A 173 -3.59 12.64 20.23
N GLY A 174 -4.19 13.44 19.34
CA GLY A 174 -3.87 13.46 17.92
C GLY A 174 -3.56 14.86 17.40
N LEU A 175 -2.63 14.95 16.46
CA LEU A 175 -2.46 16.14 15.62
C LEU A 175 -2.87 15.79 14.19
N HIS A 176 -3.80 16.56 13.64
CA HIS A 176 -4.33 16.34 12.30
C HIS A 176 -4.04 17.57 11.44
N PHE A 177 -3.41 17.39 10.30
CA PHE A 177 -3.02 18.46 9.39
C PHE A 177 -3.76 18.30 8.07
N ILE A 178 -4.55 19.31 7.69
CA ILE A 178 -5.41 19.26 6.50
C ILE A 178 -5.11 20.45 5.61
N ASN A 179 -4.80 20.21 4.34
CA ASN A 179 -4.57 21.26 3.34
C ASN A 179 -3.42 22.21 3.69
N LEU A 180 -2.34 21.72 4.30
CA LEU A 180 -1.20 22.54 4.74
C LEU A 180 0.07 22.24 3.97
N GLY A 181 0.93 23.25 3.86
CA GLY A 181 2.32 23.09 3.47
C GLY A 181 3.24 23.03 4.69
N PHE A 182 4.34 22.29 4.60
CA PHE A 182 5.38 22.26 5.62
C PHE A 182 6.73 22.58 5.01
N LYS A 183 7.52 23.38 5.72
CA LYS A 183 8.89 23.72 5.33
C LYS A 183 9.83 23.63 6.52
N ILE A 184 10.89 22.87 6.36
CA ILE A 184 11.94 22.74 7.36
C ILE A 184 13.27 23.19 6.71
N PRO A 185 13.84 24.33 7.14
CA PRO A 185 15.00 24.93 6.50
C PRO A 185 16.33 24.24 6.86
N THR A 186 16.32 23.25 7.76
CA THR A 186 17.53 22.58 8.25
C THR A 186 17.36 21.08 8.15
N ALA A 187 18.42 20.38 7.77
CA ALA A 187 18.44 18.93 7.75
C ALA A 187 18.17 18.32 9.12
N ASP A 188 17.63 17.11 9.11
CA ASP A 188 17.46 16.26 10.29
C ASP A 188 16.52 16.84 11.37
N ARG A 189 15.69 17.82 10.99
CA ARG A 189 14.58 18.34 11.79
C ARG A 189 13.25 17.74 11.33
N ALA A 190 12.23 17.81 12.17
CA ALA A 190 10.93 17.22 11.91
C ALA A 190 9.77 18.20 12.07
N ILE A 191 8.61 17.82 11.52
CA ILE A 191 7.35 18.50 11.82
C ILE A 191 7.00 18.27 13.29
N TYR A 192 7.14 17.03 13.76
CA TYR A 192 6.93 16.66 15.16
C TYR A 192 8.19 16.05 15.76
N ASN A 193 8.61 16.53 16.92
CA ASN A 193 9.69 15.94 17.70
C ASN A 193 9.18 15.50 19.07
N ASN A 194 9.25 14.19 19.33
CA ASN A 194 8.99 13.63 20.65
C ASN A 194 10.27 13.68 21.49
N ASN A 195 10.37 14.69 22.36
CA ASN A 195 11.50 14.85 23.27
C ASN A 195 11.20 14.31 24.68
N ALA A 196 9.94 14.16 25.06
CA ALA A 196 9.50 13.77 26.39
C ALA A 196 8.06 13.28 26.33
N GLY A 197 7.77 12.10 26.88
CA GLY A 197 6.41 11.62 27.07
C GLY A 197 5.81 10.80 25.93
N SER A 198 4.50 10.60 25.98
CA SER A 198 3.73 9.79 25.03
C SER A 198 2.32 10.36 24.77
N GLU A 199 2.17 11.68 24.88
CA GLU A 199 0.90 12.38 24.80
C GLU A 199 0.27 12.27 23.41
N ILE A 200 1.07 12.41 22.35
CA ILE A 200 0.63 12.20 20.97
C ILE A 200 0.75 10.73 20.57
N LYS A 201 -0.36 10.16 20.12
CA LYS A 201 -0.43 8.80 19.57
C LYS A 201 -0.87 8.76 18.11
N HIS A 202 -1.32 9.88 17.55
CA HIS A 202 -1.75 9.93 16.16
C HIS A 202 -1.25 11.23 15.50
N LEU A 203 -0.51 11.09 14.40
CA LEU A 203 -0.20 12.17 13.47
C LEU A 203 -0.87 11.85 12.14
N GLU A 204 -1.76 12.72 11.69
CA GLU A 204 -2.42 12.59 10.40
C GLU A 204 -2.05 13.77 9.50
N PHE A 205 -1.63 13.48 8.27
CA PHE A 205 -1.40 14.45 7.21
C PHE A 205 -2.34 14.13 6.05
N ASN A 206 -3.25 15.05 5.74
CA ASN A 206 -4.26 14.88 4.70
C ASN A 206 -4.18 16.05 3.70
N GLN A 207 -3.93 15.74 2.43
CA GLN A 207 -3.80 16.75 1.37
C GLN A 207 -2.72 17.81 1.67
N CYS A 208 -1.62 17.38 2.27
CA CYS A 208 -0.50 18.25 2.64
C CYS A 208 0.60 18.26 1.57
N ASN A 209 1.39 19.33 1.54
CA ASN A 209 2.59 19.42 0.73
C ASN A 209 3.84 19.58 1.59
N PHE A 210 4.87 18.80 1.29
CA PHE A 210 6.13 18.81 2.01
C PHE A 210 7.22 19.49 1.15
N ASP A 211 7.69 20.66 1.56
CA ASP A 211 8.91 21.29 1.04
C ASP A 211 10.05 21.11 2.07
N LEU A 212 10.44 19.86 2.31
CA LEU A 212 11.58 19.53 3.16
C LEU A 212 12.84 19.37 2.31
N SER A 213 13.11 20.37 1.47
CA SER A 213 14.27 20.40 0.56
C SER A 213 15.62 20.25 1.26
N ASN A 214 15.68 20.46 2.57
CA ASN A 214 16.86 20.20 3.38
C ASN A 214 16.88 18.81 4.03
N LEU A 215 16.00 17.89 3.61
CA LEU A 215 15.92 16.53 4.15
C LEU A 215 15.44 16.52 5.62
N GLY A 216 14.19 16.93 5.86
CA GLY A 216 13.50 16.78 7.16
C GLY A 216 12.57 15.56 7.25
N TYR A 217 12.03 15.28 8.43
CA TYR A 217 11.13 14.14 8.69
C TYR A 217 9.71 14.59 9.09
N LEU A 218 8.74 13.66 9.10
CA LEU A 218 7.43 13.95 9.69
C LEU A 218 7.51 13.89 11.22
N ALA A 219 8.12 12.83 11.75
CA ALA A 219 8.36 12.65 13.18
C ALA A 219 9.84 12.43 13.46
N ARG A 220 10.34 12.85 14.62
CA ARG A 220 11.63 12.38 15.12
C ARG A 220 11.65 12.26 16.62
N GLN A 221 12.68 11.58 17.10
CA GLN A 221 13.06 11.47 18.50
C GLN A 221 14.54 11.85 18.62
N ASP A 222 14.86 12.81 19.50
CA ASP A 222 16.25 13.18 19.83
C ASP A 222 16.68 12.72 21.23
N SER A 223 15.72 12.39 22.10
CA SER A 223 15.94 12.13 23.53
C SER A 223 15.75 10.65 23.87
N ASN A 224 15.58 10.36 25.16
CA ASN A 224 15.39 8.98 25.63
C ASN A 224 13.97 8.43 25.40
N ASP A 225 13.04 9.23 24.89
CA ASP A 225 11.61 8.88 24.82
C ASP A 225 11.17 8.28 23.51
N SER A 226 10.37 7.23 23.57
CA SER A 226 10.02 6.37 22.45
C SER A 226 9.02 6.98 21.46
N LEU A 227 9.17 6.72 20.15
CA LEU A 227 8.08 6.89 19.17
C LEU A 227 7.06 5.73 19.19
N GLY A 228 7.32 4.67 19.94
CA GLY A 228 6.37 3.57 20.16
C GLY A 228 4.99 4.06 20.60
N ALA A 229 3.95 3.36 20.16
CA ALA A 229 2.53 3.75 20.21
C ALA A 229 2.11 4.93 19.31
N LEU A 230 3.02 5.56 18.56
CA LEU A 230 2.66 6.56 17.56
C LEU A 230 2.14 5.88 16.28
N THR A 231 1.00 6.36 15.80
CA THR A 231 0.51 6.11 14.45
C THR A 231 0.78 7.33 13.58
N ILE A 232 1.43 7.12 12.44
CA ILE A 232 1.63 8.14 11.40
C ILE A 232 0.77 7.78 10.20
N GLU A 233 -0.08 8.71 9.77
CA GLU A 233 -0.97 8.54 8.63
C GLU A 233 -0.76 9.67 7.61
N VAL A 234 -0.55 9.32 6.35
CA VAL A 234 -0.28 10.25 5.25
C VAL A 234 -1.23 9.94 4.09
N ARG A 235 -2.11 10.89 3.75
CA ARG A 235 -3.15 10.73 2.72
C ARG A 235 -3.07 11.83 1.70
N ASP A 236 -3.05 11.45 0.42
CA ASP A 236 -3.13 12.37 -0.72
C ASP A 236 -2.11 13.52 -0.62
N CYS A 237 -0.96 13.25 -0.01
CA CYS A 237 0.08 14.25 0.19
C CYS A 237 1.09 14.23 -0.95
N THR A 238 1.77 15.35 -1.13
CA THR A 238 2.83 15.50 -2.13
C THR A 238 4.09 16.11 -1.52
N GLY A 239 5.24 15.95 -2.17
CA GLY A 239 6.44 16.74 -1.84
C GLY A 239 7.70 15.92 -1.58
N LEU A 240 8.64 16.54 -0.88
CA LEU A 240 9.99 16.04 -0.58
C LEU A 240 10.17 15.89 0.94
N LEU A 241 10.66 14.72 1.36
CA LEU A 241 10.99 14.33 2.73
C LEU A 241 12.41 13.72 2.75
N LYS A 242 13.06 13.62 3.92
CA LYS A 242 14.17 12.68 4.12
C LYS A 242 13.64 11.27 4.30
N GLY A 243 12.66 11.12 5.18
CA GLY A 243 11.87 9.92 5.46
C GLY A 243 10.66 10.25 6.32
N PHE A 244 9.85 9.25 6.66
CA PHE A 244 8.66 9.41 7.52
C PHE A 244 9.05 9.74 8.95
N TYR A 245 10.05 9.06 9.49
CA TYR A 245 10.53 9.32 10.84
C TYR A 245 12.03 9.11 11.00
N ASP A 246 12.57 9.68 12.08
CA ASP A 246 13.94 9.45 12.56
C ASP A 246 13.91 9.00 14.02
N VAL A 247 14.60 7.89 14.32
CA VAL A 247 14.80 7.43 15.70
C VAL A 247 16.28 7.56 16.03
N ALA A 248 16.66 8.71 16.60
CA ALA A 248 18.03 9.02 17.01
C ALA A 248 18.17 8.96 18.55
N GLY A 249 19.30 8.48 19.05
CA GLY A 249 19.63 8.49 20.49
C GLY A 249 20.06 7.14 21.07
N ALA A 250 20.75 7.17 22.22
CA ALA A 250 21.34 5.98 22.86
C ALA A 250 20.31 5.03 23.51
N SER A 251 19.07 5.50 23.74
CA SER A 251 17.93 4.68 24.19
C SER A 251 16.76 4.73 23.21
N ALA A 252 17.02 5.03 21.94
CA ALA A 252 16.06 4.97 20.83
C ALA A 252 15.53 3.53 20.67
N THR A 253 14.50 3.19 21.46
CA THR A 253 14.11 1.78 21.63
C THR A 253 12.98 1.38 20.68
N TYR A 254 12.13 2.31 20.25
CA TYR A 254 10.96 1.96 19.41
C TYR A 254 10.64 3.02 18.36
N ALA A 255 10.46 2.54 17.13
CA ALA A 255 9.84 3.27 16.04
C ALA A 255 8.33 3.47 16.27
N PRO A 256 7.64 4.26 15.43
CA PRO A 256 6.18 4.31 15.42
C PRO A 256 5.56 2.91 15.32
N ASP A 257 4.47 2.67 16.04
CA ASP A 257 3.76 1.38 15.99
C ASP A 257 3.17 1.16 14.59
N GLN A 258 2.61 2.21 14.00
CA GLN A 258 1.88 2.12 12.74
C GLN A 258 2.27 3.24 11.78
N LEU A 259 2.49 2.87 10.51
CA LEU A 259 2.70 3.80 9.41
C LEU A 259 1.72 3.49 8.28
N TYR A 260 0.88 4.46 7.94
CA TYR A 260 -0.09 4.37 6.87
C TYR A 260 0.14 5.46 5.83
N VAL A 261 0.23 5.07 4.55
CA VAL A 261 0.45 6.01 3.44
C VAL A 261 -0.48 5.65 2.29
N TYR A 262 -1.33 6.59 1.89
CA TYR A 262 -2.36 6.39 0.88
C TYR A 262 -2.32 7.51 -0.16
N GLY A 263 -2.45 7.17 -1.44
CA GLY A 263 -2.69 8.16 -2.51
C GLY A 263 -1.58 9.21 -2.69
N SER A 264 -0.41 9.00 -2.10
CA SER A 264 0.59 10.06 -1.94
C SER A 264 1.68 10.01 -3.01
N THR A 265 2.20 11.17 -3.41
CA THR A 265 3.32 11.30 -4.36
C THR A 265 4.52 11.94 -3.68
N LEU A 266 5.45 11.12 -3.21
CA LEU A 266 6.53 11.55 -2.32
C LEU A 266 7.91 11.29 -2.94
N THR A 267 8.81 12.26 -2.81
CA THR A 267 10.24 12.07 -3.01
C THR A 267 10.90 11.96 -1.64
N MET A 268 11.71 10.93 -1.41
CA MET A 268 12.37 10.69 -0.14
C MET A 268 13.76 10.11 -0.30
N THR A 269 14.63 10.34 0.69
CA THR A 269 15.98 9.75 0.69
C THR A 269 15.93 8.32 1.20
N ALA A 270 15.17 8.08 2.26
CA ALA A 270 14.89 6.79 2.87
C ALA A 270 13.42 6.76 3.33
N PHE A 271 12.90 5.58 3.67
CA PHE A 271 11.57 5.50 4.29
C PHE A 271 11.62 5.96 5.74
N TRP A 272 12.68 5.61 6.46
CA TRP A 272 12.99 6.10 7.80
C TRP A 272 14.50 6.09 8.00
N ASP A 273 14.97 6.89 8.95
CA ASP A 273 16.33 6.85 9.46
C ASP A 273 16.29 6.35 10.91
N GLY A 274 17.25 5.55 11.28
CA GLY A 274 17.27 4.89 12.57
C GLY A 274 18.68 4.41 12.82
N GLY A 275 19.41 5.15 13.64
CA GLY A 275 20.77 4.76 14.02
C GLY A 275 20.85 3.39 14.73
N SER A 276 19.71 2.78 15.06
CA SER A 276 19.59 1.44 15.65
C SER A 276 18.99 0.43 14.67
N GLU A 277 19.46 -0.81 14.72
CA GLU A 277 18.97 -1.95 13.92
C GLU A 277 17.49 -2.32 14.22
N ASN A 278 16.82 -1.62 15.13
CA ASN A 278 15.46 -1.92 15.64
C ASN A 278 14.41 -0.87 15.25
N ALA A 279 14.68 0.03 14.30
CA ALA A 279 13.79 1.14 13.96
C ALA A 279 12.61 0.78 13.01
N GLY A 280 12.23 -0.50 12.90
CA GLY A 280 11.06 -0.92 12.11
C GLY A 280 9.74 -0.70 12.84
N THR A 281 8.69 -0.30 12.12
CA THR A 281 7.33 -0.21 12.68
C THR A 281 6.73 -1.60 12.91
N ASN A 282 5.74 -1.70 13.80
CA ASN A 282 4.99 -2.96 13.99
C ASN A 282 4.03 -3.23 12.83
N ARG A 283 3.57 -2.19 12.13
CA ARG A 283 2.71 -2.32 10.95
C ARG A 283 2.98 -1.17 10.00
N THR A 284 3.19 -1.49 8.74
CA THR A 284 3.27 -0.51 7.65
C THR A 284 2.26 -0.86 6.58
N ILE A 285 1.49 0.12 6.10
CA ILE A 285 0.67 -0.03 4.90
C ILE A 285 0.94 1.14 3.97
N LEU A 286 1.57 0.86 2.84
CA LEU A 286 1.73 1.80 1.74
C LEU A 286 0.81 1.34 0.61
N ASN A 287 -0.15 2.18 0.23
CA ASN A 287 -1.14 1.85 -0.78
C ASN A 287 -1.33 2.98 -1.80
N SER A 288 -1.39 2.63 -3.09
CA SER A 288 -1.80 3.54 -4.16
C SER A 288 -0.95 4.82 -4.22
N SER A 289 0.38 4.67 -4.03
CA SER A 289 1.31 5.79 -3.88
C SER A 289 2.43 5.75 -4.91
N THR A 290 2.94 6.93 -5.28
CA THR A 290 4.10 7.11 -6.16
C THR A 290 5.28 7.58 -5.33
N LEU A 291 6.36 6.80 -5.30
CA LEU A 291 7.51 7.05 -4.44
C LEU A 291 8.79 7.18 -5.26
N PHE A 292 9.60 8.18 -4.96
CA PHE A 292 10.97 8.32 -5.46
C PHE A 292 11.91 8.15 -4.28
N VAL A 293 12.71 7.09 -4.26
CA VAL A 293 13.53 6.71 -3.09
C VAL A 293 14.98 6.48 -3.48
N THR A 294 15.92 7.01 -2.69
CA THR A 294 17.37 6.85 -2.96
C THR A 294 18.08 5.82 -2.09
N ASN A 295 17.47 5.35 -1.00
CA ASN A 295 17.98 4.32 -0.09
C ASN A 295 16.93 3.21 0.12
N GLY A 296 17.39 1.98 0.34
CA GLY A 296 16.51 0.86 0.65
C GLY A 296 15.95 0.89 2.07
N ILE A 297 14.99 0.00 2.34
CA ILE A 297 14.46 -0.36 3.66
C ILE A 297 15.13 -1.63 4.13
N THR A 298 15.59 -1.65 5.39
CA THR A 298 15.94 -2.89 6.09
C THR A 298 14.87 -3.22 7.12
N PHE A 299 14.22 -4.37 6.99
CA PHE A 299 13.31 -4.91 7.99
C PHE A 299 14.11 -5.48 9.17
N SER A 300 13.86 -4.95 10.35
CA SER A 300 14.45 -5.39 11.62
C SER A 300 13.81 -6.68 12.12
N ASN A 301 14.47 -7.37 13.04
CA ASN A 301 13.89 -8.55 13.67
C ASN A 301 12.59 -8.20 14.42
N GLY A 302 11.59 -9.09 14.36
CA GLY A 302 10.28 -8.85 14.99
C GLY A 302 9.34 -7.93 14.20
N THR A 303 9.72 -7.51 12.99
CA THR A 303 8.83 -6.74 12.11
C THR A 303 7.65 -7.62 11.69
N THR A 304 6.42 -7.14 11.89
CA THR A 304 5.20 -7.84 11.48
C THR A 304 4.35 -6.97 10.54
N ALA A 305 3.42 -7.57 9.82
CA ALA A 305 2.33 -6.90 9.09
C ALA A 305 2.77 -5.70 8.21
N GLN A 306 3.72 -5.93 7.30
CA GLN A 306 4.17 -4.90 6.35
C GLN A 306 3.51 -5.13 4.99
N THR A 307 2.72 -4.17 4.52
CA THR A 307 1.97 -4.26 3.27
C THR A 307 2.35 -3.12 2.33
N PHE A 308 2.82 -3.47 1.15
CA PHE A 308 3.15 -2.57 0.05
C PHE A 308 2.27 -2.94 -1.13
N ASN A 309 1.27 -2.11 -1.44
CA ASN A 309 0.24 -2.43 -2.42
C ASN A 309 0.04 -1.30 -3.44
N ASN A 310 -0.10 -1.63 -4.73
CA ASN A 310 -0.42 -0.68 -5.79
C ASN A 310 0.56 0.52 -5.80
N LEU A 311 1.86 0.23 -5.84
CA LEU A 311 2.92 1.24 -5.75
C LEU A 311 3.61 1.46 -7.10
N TYR A 312 3.94 2.71 -7.39
CA TYR A 312 4.92 3.06 -8.41
C TYR A 312 6.18 3.60 -7.74
N ILE A 313 7.31 2.92 -7.89
CA ILE A 313 8.56 3.27 -7.22
C ILE A 313 9.63 3.61 -8.26
N THR A 314 10.30 4.75 -8.09
CA THR A 314 11.58 5.03 -8.75
C THR A 314 12.69 4.89 -7.73
N PHE A 315 13.62 3.98 -7.97
CA PHE A 315 14.70 3.66 -7.03
C PHE A 315 16.07 3.98 -7.63
N ALA A 316 16.86 4.77 -6.91
CA ALA A 316 18.14 5.28 -7.40
C ALA A 316 19.39 4.62 -6.80
N ALA A 317 19.24 3.80 -5.75
CA ALA A 317 20.37 3.21 -5.04
C ALA A 317 21.02 2.04 -5.81
N ALA A 318 22.31 1.80 -5.51
CA ALA A 318 23.05 0.61 -5.95
C ALA A 318 22.86 -0.60 -5.02
N SER A 319 21.84 -0.58 -4.15
CA SER A 319 21.54 -1.60 -3.14
C SER A 319 20.22 -2.32 -3.45
N ALA A 320 19.78 -3.20 -2.57
CA ALA A 320 18.41 -3.68 -2.59
C ALA A 320 17.46 -2.58 -2.05
N LEU A 321 16.24 -2.50 -2.62
CA LEU A 321 15.18 -1.63 -2.10
C LEU A 321 14.59 -2.21 -0.80
N PHE A 322 14.39 -3.52 -0.72
CA PHE A 322 13.91 -4.18 0.50
C PHE A 322 14.92 -5.24 0.96
N THR A 323 15.40 -5.14 2.19
CA THR A 323 16.34 -6.10 2.80
C THR A 323 15.85 -6.59 4.14
N THR A 324 16.31 -7.76 4.56
CA THR A 324 16.21 -8.19 5.95
C THR A 324 17.52 -7.89 6.68
N ALA A 325 17.45 -7.57 7.97
CA ALA A 325 18.64 -7.54 8.81
C ALA A 325 19.28 -8.94 8.87
N GLY A 326 20.62 -9.02 8.94
CA GLY A 326 21.39 -10.25 8.75
C GLY A 326 21.20 -11.38 9.78
N ALA A 327 20.33 -11.17 10.78
CA ALA A 327 19.96 -12.14 11.82
C ALA A 327 18.45 -12.14 12.11
N SER A 328 17.63 -11.71 11.15
CA SER A 328 16.18 -11.63 11.36
C SER A 328 15.57 -13.03 11.42
N THR A 329 14.97 -13.37 12.56
CA THR A 329 14.39 -14.69 12.85
C THR A 329 12.87 -14.66 12.98
N GLN A 330 12.26 -13.47 13.00
CA GLN A 330 10.83 -13.27 13.28
C GLN A 330 10.23 -12.19 12.38
N LEU A 331 10.35 -12.33 11.06
CA LEU A 331 9.54 -11.54 10.12
C LEU A 331 8.25 -12.28 9.84
N GLU A 332 7.13 -11.61 10.06
CA GLU A 332 5.80 -12.17 9.83
C GLU A 332 4.97 -11.25 8.94
N ASP A 333 4.19 -11.82 8.03
CA ASP A 333 3.20 -11.10 7.21
C ASP A 333 3.77 -9.93 6.38
N LEU A 334 4.82 -10.21 5.60
CA LEU A 334 5.33 -9.29 4.58
C LEU A 334 4.55 -9.47 3.27
N SER A 335 3.93 -8.41 2.77
CA SER A 335 3.07 -8.45 1.58
C SER A 335 3.49 -7.38 0.57
N PHE A 336 3.79 -7.81 -0.66
CA PHE A 336 4.10 -6.97 -1.81
C PHE A 336 3.12 -7.30 -2.92
N GLN A 337 2.32 -6.32 -3.35
CA GLN A 337 1.23 -6.53 -4.31
C GLN A 337 1.17 -5.42 -5.34
N SER A 338 1.06 -5.77 -6.62
CA SER A 338 0.86 -4.80 -7.71
C SER A 338 1.88 -3.65 -7.68
N ILE A 339 3.18 -3.98 -7.63
CA ILE A 339 4.25 -2.99 -7.55
C ILE A 339 4.92 -2.84 -8.91
N THR A 340 4.99 -1.61 -9.40
CA THR A 340 5.85 -1.23 -10.52
C THR A 340 7.08 -0.50 -9.99
N ILE A 341 8.28 -0.95 -10.36
CA ILE A 341 9.54 -0.33 -9.96
C ILE A 341 10.46 -0.02 -11.15
N GLN A 342 11.00 1.19 -11.17
CA GLN A 342 12.02 1.64 -12.11
C GLN A 342 13.35 1.85 -11.39
N PHE A 343 14.42 1.21 -11.86
CA PHE A 343 15.76 1.39 -11.31
C PHE A 343 16.57 2.38 -12.13
N SER A 344 17.16 3.36 -11.46
CA SER A 344 18.10 4.31 -12.10
C SER A 344 19.57 3.89 -11.95
N ASN A 345 19.84 2.71 -11.37
CA ASN A 345 21.16 2.18 -11.12
C ASN A 345 21.24 0.70 -11.48
N SER A 346 22.29 0.28 -12.20
CA SER A 346 22.46 -1.11 -12.70
C SER A 346 22.63 -2.16 -11.61
N SER A 347 23.02 -1.75 -10.41
CA SER A 347 23.22 -2.65 -9.26
C SER A 347 22.01 -2.71 -8.33
N GLY A 348 20.96 -1.92 -8.59
CA GLY A 348 19.75 -1.94 -7.80
C GLY A 348 19.03 -3.28 -7.91
N THR A 349 18.48 -3.79 -6.81
CA THR A 349 17.62 -4.99 -6.80
C THR A 349 16.32 -4.66 -6.06
N PHE A 350 15.23 -5.39 -6.35
CA PHE A 350 13.96 -5.12 -5.68
C PHE A 350 14.02 -5.57 -4.23
N CYS A 351 14.38 -6.83 -3.98
CA CYS A 351 14.57 -7.29 -2.62
C CYS A 351 15.67 -8.33 -2.46
N ASN A 352 16.27 -8.33 -1.27
CA ASN A 352 17.16 -9.34 -0.77
C ASN A 352 16.76 -9.72 0.66
N LEU A 353 15.88 -10.72 0.75
CA LEU A 353 15.35 -11.27 2.00
C LEU A 353 16.08 -12.55 2.43
N GLY A 354 17.36 -12.66 2.08
CA GLY A 354 18.21 -13.80 2.38
C GLY A 354 19.40 -13.37 3.24
N ALA A 355 19.34 -13.66 4.54
CA ALA A 355 20.53 -13.62 5.39
C ALA A 355 20.25 -14.28 6.75
N GLY A 356 20.66 -15.53 6.88
CA GLY A 356 20.94 -16.17 8.16
C GLY A 356 20.57 -17.64 8.15
N SER A 357 21.56 -18.52 8.37
CA SER A 357 21.30 -19.93 8.65
C SER A 357 20.32 -20.04 9.81
N SER A 358 19.15 -20.66 9.58
CA SER A 358 18.00 -20.76 10.49
C SER A 358 17.30 -19.45 10.82
N ASN A 359 16.37 -19.04 9.95
CA ASN A 359 15.35 -18.03 10.28
C ASN A 359 13.96 -18.68 10.34
N ASN A 360 13.11 -18.25 11.28
CA ASN A 360 11.72 -18.70 11.39
C ASN A 360 10.77 -17.68 10.76
N ASN A 361 11.19 -17.03 9.66
CA ASN A 361 10.35 -16.04 8.99
C ASN A 361 9.15 -16.73 8.34
N SER A 362 7.98 -16.07 8.36
CA SER A 362 6.71 -16.64 7.88
C SER A 362 5.87 -15.60 7.15
N GLY A 363 4.96 -16.05 6.28
CA GLY A 363 3.89 -15.21 5.74
C GLY A 363 4.36 -14.20 4.70
N LEU A 364 5.33 -14.57 3.86
CA LEU A 364 5.75 -13.74 2.74
C LEU A 364 4.81 -13.92 1.55
N PHE A 365 4.18 -12.83 1.11
CA PHE A 365 3.31 -12.77 -0.05
C PHE A 365 3.88 -11.77 -1.08
N MET A 366 4.19 -12.24 -2.29
CA MET A 366 4.59 -11.41 -3.42
C MET A 366 3.71 -11.74 -4.63
N ASP A 367 3.02 -10.74 -5.17
CA ASP A 367 2.18 -10.91 -6.37
C ASP A 367 2.17 -9.64 -7.25
N GLY A 368 2.28 -9.82 -8.56
CA GLY A 368 2.23 -8.72 -9.54
C GLY A 368 3.36 -7.70 -9.38
N ILE A 369 4.62 -8.16 -9.33
CA ILE A 369 5.79 -7.29 -9.19
C ILE A 369 6.48 -7.11 -10.54
N TYR A 370 6.43 -5.88 -11.08
CA TYR A 370 7.05 -5.51 -12.35
C TYR A 370 8.23 -4.55 -12.13
N GLY A 371 9.44 -4.97 -12.47
CA GLY A 371 10.65 -4.14 -12.41
C GLY A 371 11.26 -3.89 -13.77
N TYR A 372 11.88 -2.72 -13.98
CA TYR A 372 12.65 -2.45 -15.18
C TYR A 372 13.75 -1.40 -14.94
N MET A 373 14.77 -1.42 -15.78
CA MET A 373 15.87 -0.46 -15.71
C MET A 373 15.50 0.82 -16.49
N ALA A 374 15.88 1.99 -15.98
CA ALA A 374 15.77 3.23 -16.72
C ALA A 374 16.62 3.19 -17.99
N SER A 375 16.25 3.98 -19.00
CA SER A 375 16.96 4.00 -20.27
C SER A 375 18.45 4.36 -20.08
N GLY A 376 19.34 3.57 -20.68
CA GLY A 376 20.79 3.77 -20.56
C GLY A 376 21.43 3.15 -19.32
N VAL A 377 20.65 2.54 -18.43
CA VAL A 377 21.18 1.78 -17.28
C VAL A 377 21.49 0.35 -17.73
N GLY A 378 22.64 -0.19 -17.31
CA GLY A 378 23.04 -1.56 -17.62
C GLY A 378 22.10 -2.61 -17.00
N ALA A 379 22.17 -3.86 -17.49
CA ALA A 379 21.37 -4.97 -17.00
C ALA A 379 21.61 -5.22 -15.49
N GLY A 380 20.54 -5.50 -14.77
CA GLY A 380 20.58 -5.84 -13.35
C GLY A 380 21.05 -7.27 -13.09
N GLY A 381 21.56 -7.51 -11.87
CA GLY A 381 21.93 -8.83 -11.39
C GLY A 381 20.69 -9.70 -11.08
N THR A 382 20.48 -10.01 -9.80
CA THR A 382 19.31 -10.73 -9.31
C THR A 382 18.23 -9.75 -8.88
N PHE A 383 17.02 -9.88 -9.41
CA PHE A 383 15.89 -8.99 -9.11
C PHE A 383 15.35 -9.24 -7.69
N ILE A 384 15.07 -10.50 -7.35
CA ILE A 384 14.53 -10.93 -6.05
C ILE A 384 15.33 -12.10 -5.49
N THR A 385 15.74 -11.99 -4.23
CA THR A 385 16.33 -13.09 -3.43
C THR A 385 15.52 -13.31 -2.15
N VAL A 386 15.17 -14.55 -1.85
CA VAL A 386 14.43 -14.97 -0.64
C VAL A 386 15.17 -16.16 -0.02
N ASP A 387 15.35 -16.16 1.30
CA ASP A 387 15.98 -17.29 2.02
C ASP A 387 15.17 -18.59 1.87
N THR A 388 15.84 -19.74 1.89
CA THR A 388 15.19 -21.06 1.80
C THR A 388 14.34 -21.41 3.01
N ASP A 389 14.58 -20.76 4.13
CA ASP A 389 13.96 -21.09 5.42
C ASP A 389 12.62 -20.35 5.67
N TRP A 390 12.16 -19.52 4.72
CA TRP A 390 10.84 -18.88 4.80
C TRP A 390 9.71 -19.90 4.78
N THR A 391 8.81 -19.81 5.76
CA THR A 391 7.59 -20.62 5.83
C THR A 391 6.38 -19.84 5.27
N ASN A 392 5.35 -20.53 4.77
CA ASN A 392 4.15 -19.91 4.19
C ASN A 392 4.45 -18.87 3.10
N LEU A 393 5.32 -19.23 2.15
CA LEU A 393 5.72 -18.38 1.04
C LEU A 393 4.73 -18.45 -0.13
N HIS A 394 4.25 -17.29 -0.58
CA HIS A 394 3.58 -17.12 -1.87
C HIS A 394 4.36 -16.15 -2.75
N VAL A 395 4.72 -16.60 -3.95
CA VAL A 395 5.43 -15.81 -4.95
C VAL A 395 4.82 -16.07 -6.31
N ALA A 396 4.16 -15.06 -6.88
CA ALA A 396 3.49 -15.12 -8.17
C ALA A 396 3.75 -13.84 -9.00
N ASP A 397 3.59 -13.95 -10.31
CA ASP A 397 3.58 -12.82 -11.27
C ASP A 397 4.72 -11.80 -11.10
N ILE A 398 5.95 -12.29 -10.96
CA ILE A 398 7.18 -11.49 -10.93
C ILE A 398 7.78 -11.34 -12.32
N PHE A 399 8.12 -10.11 -12.70
CA PHE A 399 8.87 -9.82 -13.92
C PHE A 399 9.80 -8.61 -13.76
N GLY A 400 11.10 -8.85 -13.62
CA GLY A 400 12.18 -7.88 -13.73
C GLY A 400 12.75 -7.82 -15.16
N LYS A 401 12.25 -6.89 -15.97
CA LYS A 401 12.82 -6.59 -17.29
C LYS A 401 14.28 -6.14 -17.13
N ASP A 402 15.16 -6.71 -17.95
CA ASP A 402 16.60 -6.41 -17.98
C ASP A 402 17.40 -6.93 -16.76
N PHE A 403 16.84 -7.86 -15.97
CA PHE A 403 17.54 -8.59 -14.91
C PHE A 403 17.96 -10.00 -15.35
N THR A 404 19.16 -10.42 -14.96
CA THR A 404 19.70 -11.76 -15.31
C THR A 404 19.02 -12.91 -14.57
N THR A 405 18.63 -12.70 -13.31
CA THR A 405 17.91 -13.67 -12.48
C THR A 405 16.64 -13.00 -11.94
N GLN A 406 15.49 -13.59 -12.23
CA GLN A 406 14.19 -13.06 -11.80
C GLN A 406 13.94 -13.30 -10.30
N TYR A 407 14.20 -14.53 -9.85
CA TYR A 407 13.94 -14.98 -8.49
C TYR A 407 14.97 -16.04 -8.09
N SER A 408 15.48 -15.95 -6.86
CA SER A 408 16.30 -16.97 -6.22
C SER A 408 15.78 -17.21 -4.81
N GLY A 409 15.22 -18.38 -4.53
CA GLY A 409 14.68 -18.74 -3.22
C GLY A 409 14.06 -20.14 -3.21
N PRO A 410 13.37 -20.53 -2.13
CA PRO A 410 12.76 -21.83 -2.02
C PRO A 410 11.69 -22.02 -3.10
N LEU A 411 11.52 -23.26 -3.56
CA LEU A 411 10.43 -23.60 -4.47
C LEU A 411 9.12 -23.39 -3.69
N SER A 412 8.25 -22.52 -4.17
CA SER A 412 6.97 -22.26 -3.51
C SER A 412 6.17 -23.57 -3.41
N SER A 413 5.69 -23.90 -2.20
CA SER A 413 4.86 -25.10 -1.98
C SER A 413 3.45 -24.96 -2.55
N GLY A 414 3.03 -23.72 -2.87
CA GLY A 414 1.88 -23.42 -3.71
C GLY A 414 2.36 -23.15 -5.13
N GLY A 415 1.98 -24.02 -6.06
CA GLY A 415 2.52 -24.09 -7.41
C GLY A 415 2.63 -22.74 -8.12
N PHE A 416 3.81 -22.45 -8.63
CA PHE A 416 3.86 -21.90 -9.99
C PHE A 416 2.97 -22.78 -10.87
N MET A 417 2.24 -22.16 -11.79
CA MET A 417 1.20 -22.73 -12.67
C MET A 417 -0.23 -22.52 -12.16
N GLY A 418 -0.76 -21.33 -12.41
CA GLY A 418 -2.19 -21.21 -12.70
C GLY A 418 -2.59 -22.25 -13.77
N ASP A 419 -3.73 -22.88 -13.51
CA ASP A 419 -4.26 -24.11 -14.10
C ASP A 419 -4.74 -23.96 -15.56
N THR A 420 -3.96 -23.38 -16.48
CA THR A 420 -4.31 -23.36 -17.92
C THR A 420 -3.18 -23.67 -18.90
N GLY A 421 -1.98 -23.99 -18.42
CA GLY A 421 -0.93 -24.49 -19.30
C GLY A 421 0.45 -24.36 -18.67
N VAL A 422 1.16 -25.47 -18.59
CA VAL A 422 2.58 -25.48 -18.29
C VAL A 422 3.32 -24.83 -19.46
N PHE A 423 3.53 -23.52 -19.38
CA PHE A 423 4.39 -22.80 -20.33
C PHE A 423 5.82 -22.85 -19.80
N LEU A 424 6.61 -23.77 -20.34
CA LEU A 424 8.06 -23.75 -20.16
C LEU A 424 8.65 -22.67 -21.09
N LEU A 425 8.93 -21.48 -20.57
CA LEU A 425 9.68 -20.47 -21.33
C LEU A 425 11.16 -20.87 -21.45
N LEU A 426 11.52 -21.52 -22.55
CA LEU A 426 12.90 -21.77 -22.94
C LEU A 426 13.52 -20.50 -23.55
N ALA A 427 13.83 -19.50 -22.73
CA ALA A 427 14.45 -18.27 -23.20
C ALA A 427 15.98 -18.46 -23.39
N GLY A 428 16.40 -18.68 -24.64
CA GLY A 428 17.61 -18.09 -25.24
C GLY A 428 19.01 -18.42 -24.69
N ARG A 429 19.22 -19.45 -23.86
CA ARG A 429 20.59 -19.86 -23.48
C ARG A 429 21.18 -20.92 -24.42
N ALA A 430 22.39 -20.67 -24.92
CA ALA A 430 23.21 -21.70 -25.56
C ALA A 430 23.77 -22.64 -24.48
N GLY A 431 23.34 -23.90 -24.52
CA GLY A 431 23.62 -24.91 -23.51
C GLY A 431 22.31 -25.58 -23.12
N GLY A 432 22.08 -26.79 -23.63
CA GLY A 432 20.81 -27.50 -23.52
C GLY A 432 20.23 -27.50 -22.10
N GLN A 433 18.92 -27.28 -21.99
CA GLN A 433 18.19 -27.36 -20.74
C GLN A 433 17.49 -28.72 -20.66
N LEU A 434 17.68 -29.43 -19.55
CA LEU A 434 16.99 -30.68 -19.25
C LEU A 434 15.73 -30.35 -18.42
N ALA A 435 14.55 -30.54 -18.99
CA ALA A 435 13.29 -30.43 -18.25
C ALA A 435 12.87 -31.82 -17.73
N ARG A 436 12.62 -31.93 -16.42
CA ARG A 436 12.04 -33.14 -15.82
C ARG A 436 10.67 -32.78 -15.24
N GLY A 437 9.61 -33.35 -15.81
CA GLY A 437 8.25 -33.20 -15.32
C GLY A 437 7.36 -34.34 -15.82
N GLY A 438 6.45 -34.80 -14.97
CA GLY A 438 5.42 -35.77 -15.34
C GLY A 438 4.06 -35.06 -15.42
N THR A 439 3.29 -35.34 -16.46
CA THR A 439 1.87 -34.96 -16.50
C THR A 439 1.05 -36.00 -15.74
N LEU A 440 0.00 -35.60 -15.03
CA LEU A 440 -1.03 -36.54 -14.60
C LEU A 440 -1.66 -37.21 -15.84
N ALA A 441 -2.22 -38.41 -15.68
CA ALA A 441 -2.93 -39.09 -16.76
C ALA A 441 -3.94 -38.12 -17.41
N SER A 442 -3.91 -38.04 -18.75
CA SER A 442 -4.80 -37.20 -19.59
C SER A 442 -4.46 -35.70 -19.72
N GLN A 443 -3.30 -35.23 -19.24
CA GLN A 443 -2.87 -33.84 -19.51
C GLN A 443 -1.91 -33.73 -20.72
N ARG A 444 -2.08 -32.68 -21.54
CA ARG A 444 -1.23 -32.39 -22.71
C ARG A 444 -0.06 -31.49 -22.29
N LEU A 445 1.17 -31.96 -22.43
CA LEU A 445 2.35 -31.09 -22.38
C LEU A 445 2.44 -30.28 -23.69
N GLN A 446 2.15 -28.98 -23.66
CA GLN A 446 2.34 -28.08 -24.80
C GLN A 446 3.66 -27.32 -24.67
N LEU A 447 4.64 -27.66 -25.51
CA LEU A 447 5.86 -26.88 -25.67
C LEU A 447 5.66 -25.86 -26.80
N ARG A 448 5.67 -24.55 -26.50
CA ARG A 448 5.59 -23.48 -27.51
C ARG A 448 6.86 -22.64 -27.48
N SER A 449 7.51 -22.49 -28.64
CA SER A 449 8.59 -21.52 -28.82
C SER A 449 8.00 -20.13 -29.04
N THR A 450 8.49 -19.12 -28.32
CA THR A 450 8.10 -17.71 -28.50
C THR A 450 9.04 -16.95 -29.44
N ALA A 451 10.04 -17.61 -30.03
CA ALA A 451 10.95 -16.95 -30.96
C ALA A 451 10.21 -16.58 -32.26
N SER A 452 9.86 -15.30 -32.43
CA SER A 452 9.27 -14.77 -33.68
C SER A 452 10.31 -14.56 -34.79
N GLY A 453 11.52 -15.09 -34.63
CA GLY A 453 12.58 -15.09 -35.64
C GLY A 453 12.90 -16.52 -36.03
N VAL A 454 12.91 -16.78 -37.34
CA VAL A 454 13.10 -18.08 -38.00
C VAL A 454 14.42 -18.75 -37.58
N ALA A 455 14.43 -19.37 -36.42
CA ALA A 455 15.34 -20.45 -36.08
C ALA A 455 14.46 -21.64 -35.74
N VAL A 456 14.34 -22.56 -36.70
CA VAL A 456 13.71 -23.87 -36.50
C VAL A 456 14.62 -24.65 -35.54
N GLY A 457 14.51 -24.36 -34.24
CA GLY A 457 15.09 -25.20 -33.20
C GLY A 457 14.35 -26.54 -33.26
N ARG A 458 15.04 -27.58 -33.72
CA ARG A 458 14.54 -28.95 -33.64
C ARG A 458 14.47 -29.31 -32.16
N ILE A 459 13.27 -29.63 -31.67
CA ILE A 459 13.11 -30.26 -30.36
C ILE A 459 13.42 -31.75 -30.58
N GLU A 460 14.64 -32.17 -30.26
CA GLU A 460 15.01 -33.58 -30.24
C GLU A 460 14.78 -34.13 -28.83
N PHE A 461 13.97 -35.18 -28.73
CA PHE A 461 13.86 -35.98 -27.52
C PHE A 461 14.83 -37.14 -27.66
N GLU A 462 15.95 -37.09 -26.94
CA GLU A 462 16.88 -38.21 -26.83
C GLU A 462 16.35 -39.16 -25.74
N ASP A 463 16.07 -40.42 -26.10
CA ASP A 463 15.55 -41.47 -25.20
C ASP A 463 14.21 -41.18 -24.48
N ALA A 464 13.20 -40.70 -25.20
CA ALA A 464 11.83 -40.71 -24.68
C ALA A 464 11.31 -42.17 -24.56
N THR A 465 11.33 -42.75 -23.37
CA THR A 465 10.66 -44.02 -23.08
C THR A 465 9.15 -43.78 -23.01
N PHE A 466 8.49 -43.89 -24.17
CA PHE A 466 7.03 -43.77 -24.27
C PHE A 466 6.40 -45.10 -23.83
N HIS A 467 5.92 -45.20 -22.59
CA HIS A 467 5.07 -46.32 -22.18
C HIS A 467 3.65 -46.12 -22.73
N VAL A 468 3.48 -46.34 -24.03
CA VAL A 468 2.17 -46.54 -24.64
C VAL A 468 1.86 -48.03 -24.59
N ALA A 469 0.81 -48.40 -23.86
CA ALA A 469 0.23 -49.74 -23.96
C ALA A 469 -0.37 -49.90 -25.37
N PHE A 470 0.35 -50.56 -26.28
CA PHE A 470 -0.02 -50.71 -27.68
C PHE A 470 -1.31 -51.51 -27.90
N GLY A 471 -1.74 -52.34 -26.94
CA GLY A 471 -3.01 -53.09 -27.02
C GLY A 471 -4.26 -52.19 -27.19
N SER A 472 -4.29 -51.03 -26.54
CA SER A 472 -5.42 -50.08 -26.65
C SER A 472 -5.53 -49.39 -28.01
N HIS A 473 -4.43 -49.34 -28.79
CA HIS A 473 -4.41 -48.63 -30.07
C HIS A 473 -5.11 -49.43 -31.17
N TYR A 474 -5.03 -50.77 -31.13
CA TYR A 474 -5.71 -51.61 -32.13
C TYR A 474 -7.23 -51.48 -32.03
N GLN A 475 -7.79 -51.56 -30.83
CA GLN A 475 -9.22 -51.36 -30.59
C GLN A 475 -9.69 -49.99 -31.09
N LEU A 476 -8.91 -48.95 -30.82
CA LEU A 476 -9.23 -47.59 -31.24
C LEU A 476 -9.20 -47.43 -32.76
N GLU A 477 -8.19 -47.98 -33.45
CA GLU A 477 -8.12 -47.98 -34.91
C GLU A 477 -9.29 -48.73 -35.55
N VAL A 478 -9.67 -49.89 -34.99
CA VAL A 478 -10.81 -50.66 -35.49
C VAL A 478 -12.12 -49.90 -35.30
N THR A 479 -12.37 -49.35 -34.11
CA THR A 479 -13.61 -48.59 -33.84
C THR A 479 -13.70 -47.26 -34.60
N ASN A 480 -12.57 -46.57 -34.83
CA ASN A 480 -12.50 -45.35 -35.65
C ASN A 480 -12.91 -45.58 -37.11
N ASN A 481 -12.73 -46.81 -37.63
CA ASN A 481 -13.20 -47.17 -38.97
C ASN A 481 -14.72 -47.44 -39.05
N ALA A 482 -15.44 -47.25 -37.94
CA ALA A 482 -16.89 -47.44 -37.81
C ALA A 482 -17.40 -48.76 -38.41
N PRO A 483 -16.89 -49.91 -37.93
CA PRO A 483 -17.28 -51.21 -38.45
C PRO A 483 -18.74 -51.51 -38.12
N GLY A 484 -19.41 -52.31 -38.95
CA GLY A 484 -20.77 -52.76 -38.69
C GLY A 484 -20.89 -53.69 -37.47
N GLY A 485 -19.78 -54.29 -37.02
CA GLY A 485 -19.69 -55.12 -35.82
C GLY A 485 -18.23 -55.40 -35.49
N TYR A 486 -17.89 -55.49 -34.22
CA TYR A 486 -16.52 -55.79 -33.78
C TYR A 486 -16.54 -56.51 -32.45
N TRP A 487 -16.00 -57.72 -32.37
CA TRP A 487 -15.92 -58.50 -31.14
C TRP A 487 -14.46 -58.71 -30.77
N ARG A 488 -14.10 -58.35 -29.53
CA ARG A 488 -12.73 -58.54 -29.01
C ARG A 488 -12.47 -59.96 -28.53
N LEU A 489 -13.54 -60.74 -28.32
CA LEU A 489 -13.49 -62.15 -27.93
C LEU A 489 -12.79 -62.38 -26.58
N GLY A 490 -12.85 -61.40 -25.68
CA GLY A 490 -12.20 -61.43 -24.37
C GLY A 490 -13.07 -61.97 -23.24
N GLU A 491 -14.28 -62.42 -23.55
CA GLU A 491 -15.23 -62.96 -22.58
C GLU A 491 -14.72 -64.25 -21.93
N GLY A 492 -15.17 -64.51 -20.69
CA GLY A 492 -14.85 -65.75 -19.97
C GLY A 492 -15.79 -66.92 -20.27
N SER A 493 -16.98 -66.63 -20.81
CA SER A 493 -17.99 -67.58 -21.28
C SER A 493 -19.19 -66.86 -21.88
N GLY A 494 -19.99 -67.56 -22.69
CA GLY A 494 -21.26 -67.08 -23.23
C GLY A 494 -21.11 -66.03 -24.33
N ASN A 495 -22.25 -65.38 -24.64
CA ASN A 495 -22.38 -64.49 -25.78
C ASN A 495 -21.28 -63.42 -25.85
N LEU A 496 -20.81 -63.16 -27.08
CA LEU A 496 -19.71 -62.26 -27.37
C LEU A 496 -20.25 -60.83 -27.56
N LEU A 497 -19.73 -59.89 -26.79
CA LEU A 497 -20.23 -58.52 -26.77
C LEU A 497 -19.63 -57.68 -27.90
N ASP A 498 -20.48 -56.92 -28.58
CA ASP A 498 -20.08 -56.02 -29.64
C ASP A 498 -19.37 -54.78 -29.09
N SER A 499 -18.07 -54.71 -29.36
CA SER A 499 -17.18 -53.59 -29.06
C SER A 499 -17.25 -52.45 -30.10
N SER A 500 -18.01 -52.60 -31.20
CA SER A 500 -18.28 -51.49 -32.13
C SER A 500 -19.33 -50.50 -31.64
N GLY A 501 -20.16 -50.92 -30.66
CA GLY A 501 -21.26 -50.11 -30.12
C GLY A 501 -22.58 -50.22 -30.90
N ASN A 502 -22.72 -51.16 -31.84
CA ASN A 502 -23.94 -51.38 -32.62
C ASN A 502 -24.88 -52.44 -32.01
N GLU A 503 -24.57 -52.92 -30.81
CA GLU A 503 -25.35 -53.92 -30.05
C GLU A 503 -25.52 -55.27 -30.78
N ASN A 504 -24.64 -55.59 -31.73
CA ASN A 504 -24.66 -56.86 -32.46
C ASN A 504 -24.08 -57.99 -31.59
N THR A 505 -24.83 -58.49 -30.60
CA THR A 505 -24.34 -59.58 -29.74
C THR A 505 -24.11 -60.85 -30.55
N GLY A 506 -22.89 -61.37 -30.54
CA GLY A 506 -22.52 -62.63 -31.20
C GLY A 506 -22.94 -63.83 -30.35
N SER A 507 -23.39 -64.91 -30.99
CA SER A 507 -23.74 -66.16 -30.32
C SER A 507 -22.76 -67.25 -30.71
N GLU A 508 -22.17 -67.93 -29.73
CA GLU A 508 -21.31 -69.06 -30.02
C GLU A 508 -22.08 -70.26 -30.60
N ASN A 509 -21.43 -70.98 -31.52
CA ASN A 509 -21.81 -72.34 -31.86
C ASN A 509 -20.64 -73.29 -31.58
N GLY A 510 -20.91 -74.46 -30.99
CA GLY A 510 -19.89 -75.45 -30.61
C GLY A 510 -19.41 -75.34 -29.16
N THR A 511 -18.27 -75.96 -28.84
CA THR A 511 -17.65 -75.95 -27.50
C THR A 511 -16.41 -75.06 -27.49
N ILE A 512 -16.62 -73.74 -27.46
CA ILE A 512 -15.53 -72.75 -27.50
C ILE A 512 -14.67 -72.81 -26.22
N THR A 513 -13.35 -72.72 -26.39
CA THR A 513 -12.42 -72.53 -25.28
C THR A 513 -12.15 -71.04 -25.06
N TYR A 514 -12.57 -70.52 -23.91
CA TYR A 514 -12.42 -69.12 -23.50
C TYR A 514 -11.12 -68.86 -22.70
N GLY A 515 -10.72 -67.59 -22.60
CA GLY A 515 -9.64 -67.16 -21.71
C GLY A 515 -8.23 -67.51 -22.19
N VAL A 516 -8.03 -67.77 -23.49
CA VAL A 516 -6.70 -68.03 -24.04
C VAL A 516 -5.95 -66.72 -24.28
N THR A 517 -4.61 -66.77 -24.37
CA THR A 517 -3.82 -65.58 -24.71
C THR A 517 -4.12 -65.09 -26.13
N GLY A 518 -4.42 -63.80 -26.28
CA GLY A 518 -4.68 -63.18 -27.58
C GLY A 518 -3.45 -63.05 -28.48
N SER A 519 -3.68 -62.81 -29.78
CA SER A 519 -2.61 -62.63 -30.77
C SER A 519 -2.02 -61.21 -30.81
N ILE A 520 -2.63 -60.26 -30.11
CA ILE A 520 -2.17 -58.87 -30.05
C ILE A 520 -1.18 -58.77 -28.88
N ALA A 521 0.07 -58.45 -29.20
CA ALA A 521 1.12 -58.29 -28.19
C ALA A 521 0.77 -57.15 -27.22
N ASP A 522 1.04 -57.37 -25.94
CA ASP A 522 0.83 -56.41 -24.85
C ASP A 522 -0.63 -55.92 -24.70
N ASP A 523 -1.61 -56.66 -25.24
CA ASP A 523 -3.03 -56.52 -24.92
C ASP A 523 -3.35 -57.44 -23.72
N SER A 524 -3.93 -56.87 -22.67
CA SER A 524 -4.31 -57.62 -21.47
C SER A 524 -5.59 -58.44 -21.67
N ASP A 525 -6.36 -58.16 -22.71
CA ASP A 525 -7.59 -58.88 -22.98
C ASP A 525 -7.29 -60.30 -23.48
N THR A 526 -8.04 -61.25 -22.93
CA THR A 526 -7.98 -62.64 -23.37
C THR A 526 -8.65 -62.83 -24.73
N ALA A 527 -8.55 -64.02 -25.31
CA ALA A 527 -9.18 -64.42 -26.55
C ALA A 527 -9.93 -65.75 -26.38
N ILE A 528 -10.59 -66.19 -27.45
CA ILE A 528 -11.17 -67.53 -27.57
C ILE A 528 -10.45 -68.34 -28.66
N THR A 529 -10.54 -69.67 -28.59
CA THR A 529 -10.10 -70.57 -29.66
C THR A 529 -11.31 -71.06 -30.46
N LEU A 530 -11.21 -71.00 -31.79
CA LEU A 530 -12.20 -71.50 -32.76
C LEU A 530 -11.52 -72.45 -33.74
N ASP A 531 -12.14 -73.60 -34.02
CA ASP A 531 -11.65 -74.55 -35.05
C ASP A 531 -12.11 -74.20 -36.48
N GLY A 532 -13.09 -73.29 -36.63
CA GLY A 532 -13.65 -72.88 -37.91
C GLY A 532 -14.47 -73.96 -38.64
N SER A 533 -14.75 -75.09 -38.00
CA SER A 533 -15.48 -76.23 -38.57
C SER A 533 -16.72 -76.62 -37.76
N THR A 534 -16.55 -76.77 -36.44
CA THR A 534 -17.63 -77.05 -35.48
C THR A 534 -17.81 -75.93 -34.45
N GLU A 535 -16.82 -75.04 -34.35
CA GLU A 535 -16.74 -73.89 -33.45
C GLU A 535 -16.61 -72.59 -34.25
N TYR A 536 -17.64 -71.74 -34.19
CA TYR A 536 -17.68 -70.45 -34.88
C TYR A 536 -18.63 -69.46 -34.18
N VAL A 537 -18.53 -68.18 -34.58
CA VAL A 537 -19.34 -67.04 -34.11
C VAL A 537 -20.26 -66.54 -35.22
#